data_AF-A0AAW2LV41-F1
#
_entry.id   AF-A0AAW2LV41-F1
#
_cell.length_a   1.000
_cell.length_b   1.000
_cell.length_c   1.000
_cell.angle_alpha   90.00
_cell.angle_beta   90.00
_cell.angle_gamma   90.00
#
_symmetry.space_group_name_H-M   'P 1'
#
loop_
_entity.id
_entity.type
_entity.pdbx_description
1 polymer ?
#
loop_
_entity_poly.entity_id
_entity_poly.type
_entity_poly.pdbx_seq_one_letter_code
_entity_poly.pdbx_strand_id
1 'polypeptide(L)'
;MDIDPDDVFRDDDDPENEFYQERDATKEMLVYLVDASPKMFSTTFSSVSPLPFPFCVEFLLMFENQKDVSHFQIAVRSIAQSLKTQIINRSYDEVSICFFNTREKKNLQDLNGVYVFNVPEREDLDRPTARLIKEFDHIEESFDKQIGSKYGILPGTRDNSLYNALWAAQALLRKGSAKTADKRILLFTNEDDPFGNMKGVTKMDMMRTTLQQAKELLGLEGNDLAEFKALIGERFEDMKDQLRKRIFRKRKVRRINFIIAGGISIELNTYALVRPTNPGAITWLDSVTNLPIKAERSFFCSDTGALLQEPPKLFQTYKNENIMFSSNELSEIKRVSTGHLRLLGFKPLSCLKDYHNLRPSTFVFPSDEVTLF
;
A
#
# COMPACT_ATOMS: atom_id res chain seq x y z
N MET A 1 -46.50 7.93 -1.87
CA MET A 1 -45.04 7.73 -1.82
C MET A 1 -44.85 6.29 -1.39
N ASP A 2 -44.57 5.42 -2.35
CA ASP A 2 -44.28 4.02 -2.07
C ASP A 2 -42.91 3.98 -1.39
N ILE A 3 -42.93 3.89 -0.06
CA ILE A 3 -41.72 3.71 0.74
C ILE A 3 -41.27 2.28 0.47
N ASP A 4 -40.14 2.15 -0.21
CA ASP A 4 -39.47 0.87 -0.42
C ASP A 4 -39.20 0.23 0.95
N PRO A 5 -39.80 -0.93 1.29
CA PRO A 5 -39.62 -1.56 2.58
C PRO A 5 -38.17 -1.95 2.87
N ASP A 6 -37.32 -2.00 1.85
CA ASP A 6 -35.88 -2.24 2.00
C ASP A 6 -35.09 -0.99 2.45
N ASP A 7 -35.66 0.22 2.35
CA ASP A 7 -34.98 1.46 2.78
C ASP A 7 -35.03 1.67 4.30
N VAL A 8 -35.93 0.97 5.01
CA VAL A 8 -36.05 0.99 6.50
C VAL A 8 -34.90 0.24 7.17
N PHE A 9 -34.25 -0.68 6.46
CA PHE A 9 -33.11 -1.47 6.95
C PHE A 9 -31.77 -0.97 6.42
N ARG A 10 -31.74 0.14 5.69
CA ARG A 10 -30.49 0.71 5.19
C ARG A 10 -29.68 1.22 6.38
N ASP A 11 -28.50 0.65 6.55
CA ASP A 11 -27.58 0.97 7.64
C ASP A 11 -27.14 2.45 7.50
N ASP A 12 -27.84 3.37 8.18
CA ASP A 12 -27.40 4.76 8.37
C ASP A 12 -26.21 4.84 9.35
N ASP A 13 -25.92 3.75 10.08
CA ASP A 13 -24.57 3.45 10.57
C ASP A 13 -23.73 3.02 9.38
N ASP A 14 -23.41 3.97 8.52
CA ASP A 14 -22.58 3.75 7.36
C ASP A 14 -21.26 3.12 7.85
N PRO A 15 -21.02 1.81 7.61
CA PRO A 15 -19.77 1.19 8.01
C PRO A 15 -18.62 1.87 7.29
N GLU A 16 -18.87 2.64 6.22
CA GLU A 16 -17.87 3.48 5.59
C GLU A 16 -17.32 4.56 6.53
N ASN A 17 -18.08 5.10 7.49
CA ASN A 17 -17.61 6.19 8.38
C ASN A 17 -16.58 5.72 9.42
N GLU A 18 -16.79 4.54 10.02
CA GLU A 18 -15.73 3.86 10.79
C GLU A 18 -14.58 3.40 9.86
N PHE A 19 -14.88 2.99 8.62
CA PHE A 19 -13.88 2.67 7.60
C PHE A 19 -13.01 3.87 7.20
N TYR A 20 -13.56 5.09 7.16
CA TYR A 20 -12.85 6.31 6.82
C TYR A 20 -11.84 6.66 7.92
N GLN A 21 -12.19 6.48 9.20
CA GLN A 21 -11.25 6.63 10.31
C GLN A 21 -10.17 5.55 10.33
N GLU A 22 -10.51 4.30 9.99
CA GLU A 22 -9.53 3.19 9.87
C GLU A 22 -8.62 3.31 8.62
N ARG A 23 -9.04 4.06 7.58
CA ARG A 23 -8.24 4.33 6.38
C ARG A 23 -7.01 5.18 6.68
N ASP A 24 -7.15 6.20 7.53
CA ASP A 24 -6.02 7.07 7.92
C ASP A 24 -5.00 6.34 8.82
N ALA A 25 -5.43 5.35 9.60
CA ALA A 25 -4.55 4.54 10.45
C ALA A 25 -3.63 3.54 9.70
N THR A 26 -3.74 3.48 8.37
CA THR A 26 -3.05 2.48 7.52
C THR A 26 -2.29 3.07 6.33
N LYS A 27 -2.13 4.39 6.31
CA LYS A 27 -1.43 5.09 5.23
C LYS A 27 0.01 4.58 5.13
N GLU A 28 0.41 4.14 3.93
CA GLU A 28 1.77 3.71 3.63
C GLU A 28 2.52 4.80 2.87
N MET A 29 3.77 5.06 3.28
CA MET A 29 4.72 5.90 2.58
C MET A 29 5.81 5.03 1.97
N LEU A 30 5.98 5.10 0.65
CA LEU A 30 6.86 4.22 -0.10
C LEU A 30 7.86 5.00 -0.96
N VAL A 31 9.15 4.75 -0.78
CA VAL A 31 10.20 5.27 -1.67
C VAL A 31 10.75 4.14 -2.54
N TYR A 32 10.62 4.27 -3.85
CA TYR A 32 11.31 3.44 -4.83
C TYR A 32 12.73 3.99 -5.03
N LEU A 33 13.74 3.22 -4.63
CA LEU A 33 15.14 3.48 -4.94
C LEU A 33 15.54 2.64 -6.15
N VAL A 34 15.91 3.28 -7.25
CA VAL A 34 16.30 2.59 -8.49
C VAL A 34 17.76 2.88 -8.80
N ASP A 35 18.53 1.82 -8.99
CA ASP A 35 19.91 1.90 -9.43
C ASP A 35 19.97 2.33 -10.89
N ALA A 36 20.70 3.41 -11.15
CA ALA A 36 21.00 3.92 -12.48
C ALA A 36 22.48 3.73 -12.88
N SER A 37 23.16 2.76 -12.25
CA SER A 37 24.51 2.38 -12.66
C SER A 37 24.51 1.87 -14.10
N PRO A 38 25.60 2.04 -14.87
CA PRO A 38 25.69 1.52 -16.24
C PRO A 38 25.38 0.03 -16.38
N LYS A 39 25.60 -0.77 -15.32
CA LYS A 39 25.26 -2.20 -15.27
C LYS A 39 23.76 -2.47 -15.34
N MET A 40 22.91 -1.53 -14.93
CA MET A 40 21.45 -1.70 -15.01
C MET A 40 20.92 -1.59 -16.44
N PHE A 41 21.70 -0.99 -17.34
CA PHE A 41 21.34 -0.81 -18.76
C PHE A 41 21.83 -1.95 -19.66
N SER A 42 22.60 -2.92 -19.13
CA SER A 42 22.97 -4.11 -19.90
C SER A 42 21.75 -5.01 -20.13
N THR A 43 21.56 -5.47 -21.37
CA THR A 43 20.48 -6.37 -21.76
C THR A 43 20.65 -7.76 -21.16
N THR A 44 19.55 -8.37 -20.72
CA THR A 44 19.51 -9.78 -20.31
C THR A 44 19.01 -10.65 -21.45
N PHE A 45 19.74 -11.73 -21.75
CA PHE A 45 19.19 -12.85 -22.52
C PHE A 45 18.36 -13.73 -21.58
N SER A 46 17.05 -13.51 -21.53
CA SER A 46 16.14 -14.39 -20.80
C SER A 46 15.59 -15.48 -21.73
N SER A 47 16.20 -16.66 -21.70
CA SER A 47 15.56 -17.89 -22.18
C SER A 47 14.53 -18.35 -21.14
N VAL A 48 13.28 -17.87 -21.23
CA VAL A 48 12.21 -18.30 -20.33
C VAL A 48 11.17 -19.10 -21.11
N SER A 49 11.06 -20.39 -20.80
CA SER A 49 10.00 -21.28 -21.25
C SER A 49 8.68 -20.97 -20.51
N PRO A 50 7.51 -21.03 -21.18
CA PRO A 50 6.24 -20.72 -20.53
C PRO A 50 5.75 -21.88 -19.64
N LEU A 51 5.31 -21.57 -18.42
CA LEU A 51 4.49 -22.48 -17.61
C LEU A 51 3.03 -21.99 -17.54
N PRO A 52 2.05 -22.90 -17.44
CA PRO A 52 0.64 -22.59 -17.66
C PRO A 52 -0.08 -22.27 -16.35
N PHE A 53 -0.34 -20.98 -16.06
CA PHE A 53 -1.36 -20.59 -15.07
C PHE A 53 -2.22 -19.42 -15.58
N PRO A 54 -3.56 -19.52 -15.49
CA PRO A 54 -4.46 -18.68 -16.30
C PRO A 54 -4.86 -17.32 -15.70
N PHE A 55 -4.15 -16.79 -14.70
CA PHE A 55 -4.54 -15.51 -14.04
C PHE A 55 -3.66 -14.29 -14.36
N CYS A 56 -2.71 -14.39 -15.30
CA CYS A 56 -1.71 -13.35 -15.59
C CYS A 56 -1.64 -12.90 -17.06
N VAL A 57 -2.77 -12.86 -17.77
CA VAL A 57 -2.76 -12.64 -19.24
C VAL A 57 -2.19 -11.26 -19.61
N GLU A 58 -2.53 -10.18 -18.91
CA GLU A 58 -2.10 -8.84 -19.34
C GLU A 58 -0.64 -8.49 -18.99
N PHE A 59 -0.09 -9.09 -17.93
CA PHE A 59 1.29 -8.88 -17.50
C PHE A 59 2.30 -9.81 -18.19
N LEU A 60 1.86 -10.99 -18.64
CA LEU A 60 2.67 -11.90 -19.44
C LEU A 60 2.81 -11.39 -20.88
N LEU A 61 1.72 -10.89 -21.48
CA LEU A 61 1.69 -10.42 -22.87
C LEU A 61 2.57 -9.18 -23.12
N MET A 62 2.93 -8.40 -22.10
CA MET A 62 3.84 -7.25 -22.25
C MET A 62 5.32 -7.64 -22.45
N PHE A 63 5.67 -8.90 -22.21
CA PHE A 63 7.06 -9.39 -22.32
C PHE A 63 7.28 -10.39 -23.46
N GLU A 64 6.24 -10.85 -24.15
CA GLU A 64 6.39 -11.82 -25.23
C GLU A 64 7.06 -11.25 -26.51
N ASN A 65 7.19 -9.92 -26.63
CA ASN A 65 7.64 -9.29 -27.87
C ASN A 65 9.01 -8.58 -27.84
N GLN A 66 9.79 -8.62 -26.75
CA GLN A 66 11.13 -8.01 -26.74
C GLN A 66 12.18 -8.96 -26.18
N LYS A 67 13.03 -9.47 -27.07
CA LYS A 67 14.17 -10.35 -26.75
C LYS A 67 15.33 -9.64 -26.04
N ASP A 68 15.26 -8.32 -25.86
CA ASP A 68 16.32 -7.51 -25.27
C ASP A 68 15.72 -6.44 -24.36
N VAL A 69 15.49 -6.76 -23.08
CA VAL A 69 15.02 -5.79 -22.07
C VAL A 69 16.12 -5.62 -21.03
N SER A 70 16.48 -4.37 -20.69
CA SER A 70 17.46 -4.13 -19.62
C SER A 70 16.84 -4.22 -18.23
N HIS A 71 17.66 -4.46 -17.21
CA HIS A 71 17.20 -4.49 -15.81
C HIS A 71 16.55 -3.17 -15.40
N PHE A 72 17.07 -2.05 -15.90
CA PHE A 72 16.49 -0.72 -15.70
C PHE A 72 15.06 -0.64 -16.25
N GLN A 73 14.83 -1.11 -17.48
CA GLN A 73 13.49 -1.11 -18.10
C GLN A 73 12.52 -1.99 -17.32
N ILE A 74 12.97 -3.16 -16.83
CA ILE A 74 12.15 -4.02 -15.98
C ILE A 74 11.73 -3.29 -14.71
N ALA A 75 12.66 -2.58 -14.05
CA ALA A 75 12.37 -1.80 -12.85
C ALA A 75 11.35 -0.67 -13.13
N VAL A 76 11.55 0.12 -14.19
CA VAL A 76 10.65 1.20 -14.59
C VAL A 76 9.24 0.67 -14.87
N ARG A 77 9.11 -0.35 -15.73
CA ARG A 77 7.80 -0.96 -16.04
C ARG A 77 7.11 -1.54 -14.80
N SER A 78 7.89 -2.16 -13.91
CA SER A 78 7.37 -2.73 -12.66
C SER A 78 6.83 -1.65 -11.72
N ILE A 79 7.56 -0.54 -11.57
CA ILE A 79 7.14 0.60 -10.76
C ILE A 79 5.90 1.25 -11.38
N ALA A 80 5.87 1.50 -12.69
CA ALA A 80 4.71 2.07 -13.36
C ALA A 80 3.44 1.22 -13.18
N GLN A 81 3.56 -0.10 -13.30
CA GLN A 81 2.44 -1.01 -13.04
C GLN A 81 2.00 -0.98 -11.56
N SER A 82 2.96 -0.85 -10.64
CA SER A 82 2.66 -0.68 -9.22
C SER A 82 1.86 0.61 -8.97
N LEU A 83 2.28 1.74 -9.55
CA LEU A 83 1.58 3.02 -9.44
C LEU A 83 0.14 2.95 -9.98
N LYS A 84 -0.06 2.30 -11.15
CA LYS A 84 -1.40 2.06 -11.72
C LYS A 84 -2.28 1.26 -10.75
N THR A 85 -1.72 0.21 -10.15
CA THR A 85 -2.44 -0.64 -9.20
C THR A 85 -2.74 0.09 -7.88
N GLN A 86 -1.84 0.96 -7.43
CA GLN A 86 -2.03 1.80 -6.25
C GLN A 86 -3.14 2.83 -6.45
N ILE A 87 -3.29 3.43 -7.62
CA ILE A 87 -4.43 4.33 -7.90
C ILE A 87 -5.76 3.59 -7.73
N ILE A 88 -5.85 2.34 -8.20
CA ILE A 88 -7.08 1.55 -8.15
C ILE A 88 -7.40 1.09 -6.72
N ASN A 89 -6.41 0.56 -6.00
CA ASN A 89 -6.64 -0.14 -4.74
C ASN A 89 -6.23 0.64 -3.48
N ARG A 90 -5.42 1.69 -3.62
CA ARG A 90 -4.70 2.37 -2.52
C ARG A 90 -4.48 3.88 -2.78
N SER A 91 -5.57 4.61 -3.03
CA SER A 91 -5.52 6.02 -3.46
C SER A 91 -4.97 7.03 -2.44
N TYR A 92 -4.73 6.63 -1.19
CA TYR A 92 -4.24 7.50 -0.12
C TYR A 92 -2.74 7.31 0.20
N ASP A 93 -2.13 6.25 -0.34
CA ASP A 93 -0.70 5.98 -0.12
C ASP A 93 0.16 7.03 -0.84
N GLU A 94 1.27 7.39 -0.22
CA GLU A 94 2.21 8.36 -0.76
C GLU A 94 3.45 7.65 -1.29
N VAL A 95 3.90 8.07 -2.46
CA VAL A 95 5.02 7.46 -3.16
C VAL A 95 6.09 8.47 -3.54
N SER A 96 7.34 8.02 -3.62
CA SER A 96 8.42 8.80 -4.21
C SER A 96 9.31 7.89 -5.05
N ILE A 97 9.87 8.42 -6.13
CA ILE A 97 10.75 7.70 -7.03
C ILE A 97 12.10 8.39 -7.02
N CYS A 98 13.14 7.64 -6.69
CA CYS A 98 14.48 8.14 -6.50
C CYS A 98 15.46 7.26 -7.27
N PHE A 99 16.25 7.88 -8.14
CA PHE A 99 17.36 7.24 -8.81
C PHE A 99 18.66 7.54 -8.06
N PHE A 100 19.54 6.56 -7.96
CA PHE A 100 20.90 6.75 -7.45
C PHE A 100 21.91 6.24 -8.48
N ASN A 101 23.18 6.63 -8.33
CA ASN A 101 24.21 6.45 -9.36
C ASN A 101 23.92 7.29 -10.62
N THR A 102 23.38 8.50 -10.43
CA THR A 102 23.03 9.42 -11.52
C THR A 102 24.14 10.44 -11.80
N ARG A 103 24.18 10.98 -13.03
CA ARG A 103 25.08 12.07 -13.40
C ARG A 103 24.58 13.40 -12.83
N GLU A 104 23.32 13.71 -13.09
CA GLU A 104 22.63 14.88 -12.54
C GLU A 104 22.14 14.60 -11.12
N LYS A 105 22.03 15.66 -10.31
CA LYS A 105 21.48 15.61 -8.96
C LYS A 105 20.23 16.49 -8.84
N LYS A 106 19.21 15.98 -8.17
CA LYS A 106 17.99 16.70 -7.85
C LYS A 106 17.40 16.11 -6.58
N ASN A 107 17.64 16.73 -5.43
CA ASN A 107 17.07 16.30 -4.15
C ASN A 107 17.09 17.45 -3.16
N LEU A 108 16.27 17.37 -2.11
CA LEU A 108 16.12 18.44 -1.12
C LEU A 108 17.42 18.81 -0.39
N GLN A 109 18.37 17.87 -0.31
CA GLN A 109 19.62 18.00 0.45
C GLN A 109 20.86 18.20 -0.43
N ASP A 110 20.67 18.41 -1.73
CA ASP A 110 21.72 18.60 -2.74
C ASP A 110 22.82 17.51 -2.78
N LEU A 111 22.46 16.27 -2.41
CA LEU A 111 23.35 15.12 -2.35
C LEU A 111 23.80 14.65 -3.74
N ASN A 112 25.07 14.24 -3.86
CA ASN A 112 25.67 13.82 -5.13
C ASN A 112 25.19 12.43 -5.58
N GLY A 113 24.90 12.29 -6.87
CA GLY A 113 24.54 11.03 -7.51
C GLY A 113 23.17 10.49 -7.11
N VAL A 114 22.26 11.39 -6.67
CA VAL A 114 20.87 11.07 -6.32
C VAL A 114 19.93 12.05 -7.02
N TYR A 115 18.93 11.50 -7.71
CA TYR A 115 17.92 12.24 -8.44
C TYR A 115 16.50 11.77 -8.04
N VAL A 116 15.75 12.64 -7.38
CA VAL A 116 14.34 12.44 -7.05
C VAL A 116 13.50 12.83 -8.27
N PHE A 117 12.86 11.84 -8.87
CA PHE A 117 11.96 12.04 -10.00
C PHE A 117 10.60 12.52 -9.50
N ASN A 118 10.14 13.65 -10.04
CA ASN A 118 8.87 14.24 -9.66
C ASN A 118 8.33 15.12 -10.81
N VAL A 119 7.02 15.31 -10.83
CA VAL A 119 6.30 16.11 -11.84
C VAL A 119 5.88 17.47 -11.26
N PRO A 120 5.64 18.50 -12.10
CA PRO A 120 5.13 19.79 -11.62
C PRO A 120 3.82 19.63 -10.84
N GLU A 121 3.57 20.55 -9.90
CA GLU A 121 2.37 20.60 -9.05
C GLU A 121 2.21 19.41 -8.09
N ARG A 122 3.25 18.59 -7.92
CA ARG A 122 3.28 17.45 -7.00
C ARG A 122 4.41 17.60 -5.99
N GLU A 123 4.17 17.24 -4.74
CA GLU A 123 5.26 17.15 -3.75
C GLU A 123 6.18 15.94 -4.00
N ASP A 124 7.42 15.97 -3.50
CA ASP A 124 8.39 14.88 -3.74
C ASP A 124 7.92 13.53 -3.17
N LEU A 125 7.11 13.56 -2.11
CA LEU A 125 6.41 12.42 -1.53
C LEU A 125 4.92 12.76 -1.50
N ASP A 126 4.14 12.13 -2.39
CA ASP A 126 2.73 12.45 -2.60
C ASP A 126 1.99 11.27 -3.26
N ARG A 127 0.66 11.35 -3.37
CA ARG A 127 -0.17 10.36 -4.05
C ARG A 127 0.27 10.18 -5.51
N PRO A 128 0.09 8.97 -6.08
CA PRO A 128 0.35 8.73 -7.49
C PRO A 128 -0.66 9.51 -8.35
N THR A 129 -0.17 10.26 -9.33
CA THR A 129 -1.01 11.00 -10.29
C THR A 129 -0.89 10.42 -11.69
N ALA A 130 -1.92 10.62 -12.52
CA ALA A 130 -1.89 10.19 -13.92
C ALA A 130 -0.71 10.83 -14.69
N ARG A 131 -0.37 12.08 -14.34
CA ARG A 131 0.77 12.80 -14.90
C ARG A 131 2.11 12.14 -14.52
N LEU A 132 2.28 11.80 -13.23
CA LEU A 132 3.46 11.07 -12.76
C LEU A 132 3.66 9.77 -13.55
N ILE A 133 2.59 8.96 -13.69
CA ILE A 133 2.65 7.68 -14.40
C ILE A 133 2.98 7.90 -15.88
N LYS A 134 2.34 8.87 -16.53
CA LYS A 134 2.57 9.17 -17.94
C LYS A 134 4.01 9.61 -18.22
N GLU A 135 4.55 10.52 -17.41
CA GLU A 135 5.93 11.00 -17.57
C GLU A 135 6.94 9.91 -17.21
N PHE A 136 6.65 9.12 -16.16
CA PHE A 136 7.50 8.00 -15.75
C PHE A 136 7.51 6.83 -16.74
N ASP A 137 6.39 6.51 -17.40
CA ASP A 137 6.32 5.49 -18.45
C ASP A 137 7.27 5.80 -19.62
N HIS A 138 7.57 7.08 -19.88
CA HIS A 138 8.48 7.54 -20.94
C HIS A 138 9.87 7.93 -20.43
N ILE A 139 10.19 7.66 -19.16
CA ILE A 139 11.47 8.08 -18.57
C ILE A 139 12.66 7.43 -19.29
N GLU A 140 12.50 6.23 -19.85
CA GLU A 140 13.56 5.52 -20.56
C GLU A 140 14.14 6.33 -21.72
N GLU A 141 13.30 7.06 -22.46
CA GLU A 141 13.69 7.84 -23.63
C GLU A 141 14.41 9.15 -23.25
N SER A 142 14.07 9.71 -22.10
CA SER A 142 14.60 10.98 -21.60
C SER A 142 15.71 10.81 -20.58
N PHE A 143 15.91 9.60 -20.04
CA PHE A 143 16.79 9.33 -18.90
C PHE A 143 18.22 9.82 -19.16
N ASP A 144 18.84 9.42 -20.26
CA ASP A 144 20.24 9.78 -20.54
C ASP A 144 20.44 11.29 -20.75
N LYS A 145 19.44 11.97 -21.31
CA LYS A 145 19.48 13.42 -21.56
C LYS A 145 19.27 14.22 -20.28
N GLN A 146 18.35 13.81 -19.42
CA GLN A 146 17.89 14.59 -18.26
C GLN A 146 18.55 14.20 -16.93
N ILE A 147 18.93 12.93 -16.77
CA ILE A 147 19.44 12.37 -15.51
C ILE A 147 20.85 11.81 -15.71
N GLY A 148 21.03 10.95 -16.71
CA GLY A 148 22.28 10.29 -17.04
C GLY A 148 22.74 9.26 -15.98
N SER A 149 23.44 8.23 -16.43
CA SER A 149 24.07 7.24 -15.55
C SER A 149 25.48 7.65 -15.13
N LYS A 150 25.88 7.30 -13.91
CA LYS A 150 27.24 7.46 -13.39
C LYS A 150 27.63 6.20 -12.61
N TYR A 151 28.91 5.84 -12.58
CA TYR A 151 29.35 4.78 -11.66
C TYR A 151 29.27 5.28 -10.21
N GLY A 152 28.64 4.49 -9.34
CA GLY A 152 28.34 4.87 -7.96
C GLY A 152 29.55 5.10 -7.06
N ILE A 153 30.70 4.51 -7.41
CA ILE A 153 31.95 4.62 -6.66
C ILE A 153 33.04 5.05 -7.62
N LEU A 154 33.56 6.27 -7.38
CA LEU A 154 34.76 6.75 -8.05
C LEU A 154 35.98 6.37 -7.20
N PRO A 155 37.05 5.82 -7.81
CA PRO A 155 38.26 5.49 -7.07
C PRO A 155 38.88 6.76 -6.49
N GLY A 156 39.09 6.78 -5.17
CA GLY A 156 39.73 7.89 -4.45
C GLY A 156 38.80 8.92 -3.82
N THR A 157 37.47 8.82 -4.02
CA THR A 157 36.49 9.67 -3.32
C THR A 157 35.78 8.90 -2.21
N ARG A 158 35.33 9.61 -1.16
CA ARG A 158 34.46 9.05 -0.11
C ARG A 158 32.96 9.14 -0.48
N ASP A 159 32.66 9.52 -1.72
CA ASP A 159 31.29 9.69 -2.18
C ASP A 159 30.64 8.32 -2.37
N ASN A 160 29.53 8.11 -1.65
CA ASN A 160 28.73 6.90 -1.73
C ASN A 160 27.31 7.25 -2.14
N SER A 161 26.98 7.01 -3.41
CA SER A 161 25.65 7.29 -3.96
C SER A 161 24.55 6.49 -3.26
N LEU A 162 24.81 5.25 -2.79
CA LEU A 162 23.82 4.46 -2.06
C LEU A 162 23.54 5.05 -0.66
N TYR A 163 24.59 5.46 0.06
CA TYR A 163 24.42 6.16 1.34
C TYR A 163 23.61 7.45 1.16
N ASN A 164 23.98 8.25 0.14
CA ASN A 164 23.26 9.47 -0.19
C ASN A 164 21.79 9.20 -0.54
N ALA A 165 21.50 8.12 -1.26
CA ALA A 165 20.14 7.74 -1.63
C ALA A 165 19.31 7.35 -0.40
N LEU A 166 19.88 6.58 0.53
CA LEU A 166 19.23 6.24 1.79
C LEU A 166 18.97 7.48 2.65
N TRP A 167 19.92 8.42 2.68
CA TRP A 167 19.76 9.67 3.41
C TRP A 167 18.66 10.56 2.80
N ALA A 168 18.62 10.68 1.47
CA ALA A 168 17.56 11.38 0.76
C ALA A 168 16.19 10.73 0.99
N ALA A 169 16.11 9.39 0.91
CA ALA A 169 14.88 8.64 1.19
C ALA A 169 14.41 8.85 2.63
N GLN A 170 15.34 8.90 3.60
CA GLN A 170 14.99 9.22 4.99
C GLN A 170 14.39 10.62 5.12
N ALA A 171 14.97 11.61 4.43
CA ALA A 171 14.47 12.98 4.47
C ALA A 171 13.05 13.08 3.88
N LEU A 172 12.78 12.37 2.78
CA LEU A 172 11.44 12.27 2.19
C LEU A 172 10.44 11.65 3.18
N LEU A 173 10.80 10.50 3.76
CA LEU A 173 9.96 9.78 4.73
C LEU A 173 9.81 10.50 6.08
N ARG A 174 10.67 11.48 6.39
CA ARG A 174 10.54 12.36 7.57
C ARG A 174 9.57 13.52 7.31
N LYS A 175 9.47 14.00 6.07
CA LYS A 175 8.59 15.11 5.67
C LYS A 175 7.11 14.71 5.63
N GLY A 176 6.81 13.42 5.41
CA GLY A 176 5.43 12.89 5.41
C GLY A 176 4.74 12.96 6.78
N SER A 177 3.56 13.60 6.80
CA SER A 177 2.87 14.15 7.99
C SER A 177 2.09 13.14 8.84
N ALA A 178 2.67 12.00 9.24
CA ALA A 178 2.06 11.19 10.29
C ALA A 178 3.11 10.39 11.06
N LYS A 179 3.15 10.56 12.39
CA LYS A 179 3.94 9.70 13.30
C LYS A 179 3.49 8.23 13.27
N THR A 180 2.34 7.94 12.66
CA THR A 180 1.65 6.64 12.64
C THR A 180 1.64 5.96 11.28
N ALA A 181 2.17 6.58 10.24
CA ALA A 181 2.17 5.99 8.90
C ALA A 181 3.37 5.05 8.72
N ASP A 182 3.10 3.92 8.07
CA ASP A 182 4.10 2.90 7.76
C ASP A 182 5.07 3.43 6.69
N LYS A 183 6.38 3.23 6.90
CA LYS A 183 7.43 3.77 6.03
C LYS A 183 8.22 2.63 5.41
N ARG A 184 8.44 2.73 4.11
CA ARG A 184 9.12 1.67 3.37
C ARG A 184 9.99 2.19 2.25
N ILE A 185 11.08 1.45 2.00
CA ILE A 185 11.94 1.61 0.83
C ILE A 185 11.95 0.30 0.04
N LEU A 186 11.83 0.40 -1.28
CA LEU A 186 12.06 -0.71 -2.21
C LEU A 186 13.27 -0.37 -3.07
N LEU A 187 14.33 -1.19 -2.96
CA LEU A 187 15.56 -1.02 -3.73
C LEU A 187 15.56 -1.93 -4.96
N PHE A 188 15.83 -1.36 -6.12
CA PHE A 188 15.98 -2.05 -7.40
C PHE A 188 17.43 -1.90 -7.87
N THR A 189 18.21 -2.98 -7.80
CA THR A 189 19.62 -3.00 -8.23
C THR A 189 20.03 -4.39 -8.67
N ASN A 190 20.90 -4.49 -9.68
CA ASN A 190 21.53 -5.74 -10.12
C ASN A 190 22.95 -5.92 -9.58
N GLU A 191 23.36 -5.07 -8.64
CA GLU A 191 24.68 -5.12 -8.01
C GLU A 191 24.59 -5.76 -6.63
N ASP A 192 25.17 -6.96 -6.49
CA ASP A 192 25.24 -7.68 -5.21
C ASP A 192 26.23 -7.05 -4.23
N ASP A 193 27.28 -6.38 -4.73
CA ASP A 193 28.27 -5.65 -3.93
C ASP A 193 28.29 -4.15 -4.28
N PRO A 194 27.40 -3.34 -3.66
CA PRO A 194 27.32 -1.91 -3.95
C PRO A 194 28.59 -1.14 -3.57
N PHE A 195 29.52 -1.75 -2.83
CA PHE A 195 30.80 -1.17 -2.43
C PHE A 195 31.99 -1.59 -3.32
N GLY A 196 31.76 -2.54 -4.24
CA GLY A 196 32.68 -2.96 -5.29
C GLY A 196 34.13 -3.21 -4.84
N ASN A 197 35.08 -2.74 -5.65
CA ASN A 197 36.53 -3.00 -5.52
C ASN A 197 37.25 -2.07 -4.51
N MET A 198 36.52 -1.36 -3.65
CA MET A 198 37.17 -0.62 -2.55
C MET A 198 37.85 -1.60 -1.59
N LYS A 199 39.10 -1.35 -1.22
CA LYS A 199 39.88 -2.25 -0.36
C LYS A 199 40.05 -1.67 1.05
N GLY A 200 40.12 -2.57 2.04
CA GLY A 200 40.55 -2.24 3.40
C GLY A 200 39.52 -1.47 4.24
N VAL A 201 40.05 -0.63 5.14
CA VAL A 201 39.30 0.08 6.20
C VAL A 201 38.21 0.99 5.63
N THR A 202 38.45 1.66 4.49
CA THR A 202 37.48 2.57 3.87
C THR A 202 36.20 1.87 3.45
N LYS A 203 36.29 0.64 2.91
CA LYS A 203 35.10 -0.16 2.56
C LYS A 203 34.33 -0.55 3.83
N MET A 204 35.04 -0.96 4.89
CA MET A 204 34.41 -1.33 6.16
C MET A 204 33.68 -0.15 6.82
N ASP A 205 34.30 1.03 6.84
CA ASP A 205 33.70 2.24 7.40
C ASP A 205 32.45 2.66 6.61
N MET A 206 32.54 2.69 5.27
CA MET A 206 31.40 3.05 4.41
C MET A 206 30.26 2.04 4.50
N MET A 207 30.57 0.75 4.61
CA MET A 207 29.56 -0.28 4.83
C MET A 207 28.88 -0.10 6.19
N ARG A 208 29.66 0.14 7.25
CA ARG A 208 29.14 0.36 8.60
C ARG A 208 28.23 1.57 8.68
N THR A 209 28.62 2.71 8.10
CA THR A 209 27.79 3.92 8.12
C THR A 209 26.53 3.78 7.27
N THR A 210 26.61 3.11 6.12
CA THR A 210 25.43 2.83 5.27
C THR A 210 24.44 1.90 5.98
N LEU A 211 24.93 0.86 6.64
CA LEU A 211 24.10 -0.06 7.42
C LEU A 211 23.48 0.63 8.63
N GLN A 212 24.25 1.46 9.33
CA GLN A 212 23.74 2.25 10.46
C GLN A 212 22.62 3.19 10.00
N GLN A 213 22.81 3.89 8.88
CA GLN A 213 21.80 4.75 8.30
C GLN A 213 20.54 3.99 7.89
N ALA A 214 20.69 2.82 7.27
CA ALA A 214 19.57 1.96 6.93
C ALA A 214 18.80 1.48 8.17
N LYS A 215 19.53 1.12 9.23
CA LYS A 215 18.96 0.70 10.52
C LYS A 215 18.17 1.83 11.18
N GLU A 216 18.72 3.04 11.22
CA GLU A 216 18.03 4.23 11.73
C GLU A 216 16.79 4.59 10.91
N LEU A 217 16.80 4.30 9.61
CA LEU A 217 15.67 4.53 8.73
C LEU A 217 14.53 3.53 8.98
N LEU A 218 14.87 2.27 9.21
CA LEU A 218 13.91 1.17 9.41
C LEU A 218 13.44 1.02 10.86
N GLY A 219 14.01 1.77 11.81
CA GLY A 219 13.65 1.69 13.23
C GLY A 219 13.96 0.33 13.87
N LEU A 220 14.89 -0.43 13.29
CA LEU A 220 15.24 -1.78 13.75
C LEU A 220 16.21 -1.69 14.94
N GLU A 221 15.80 -2.20 16.11
CA GLU A 221 16.67 -2.38 17.26
C GLU A 221 17.42 -3.73 17.16
N GLY A 222 18.57 -3.77 16.48
CA GLY A 222 19.34 -5.03 16.37
C GLY A 222 20.49 -5.02 15.36
N ASN A 223 21.33 -6.05 15.38
CA ASN A 223 22.55 -6.17 14.53
C ASN A 223 22.33 -7.08 13.31
N ASP A 224 21.11 -7.22 12.80
CA ASP A 224 20.84 -8.23 11.77
C ASP A 224 20.94 -7.70 10.34
N LEU A 225 22.17 -7.72 9.83
CA LEU A 225 22.51 -7.60 8.41
C LEU A 225 21.70 -8.57 7.52
N ALA A 226 21.22 -9.69 8.09
CA ALA A 226 20.36 -10.66 7.43
C ALA A 226 18.95 -10.12 7.14
N GLU A 227 18.37 -9.33 8.04
CA GLU A 227 17.06 -8.68 7.81
C GLU A 227 17.16 -7.60 6.74
N PHE A 228 18.25 -6.81 6.75
CA PHE A 228 18.55 -5.83 5.71
C PHE A 228 18.74 -6.50 4.34
N LYS A 229 19.50 -7.61 4.26
CA LYS A 229 19.65 -8.40 3.03
C LYS A 229 18.33 -9.03 2.58
N ALA A 230 17.49 -9.50 3.50
CA ALA A 230 16.17 -10.06 3.17
C ALA A 230 15.15 -8.99 2.71
N LEU A 231 15.37 -7.71 3.07
CA LEU A 231 14.59 -6.57 2.59
C LEU A 231 15.05 -6.09 1.19
N ILE A 232 16.35 -6.22 0.90
CA ILE A 232 17.00 -5.67 -0.30
C ILE A 232 17.21 -6.68 -1.43
N GLY A 233 17.45 -7.94 -1.11
CA GLY A 233 17.94 -8.92 -2.08
C GLY A 233 16.86 -9.88 -2.57
N GLU A 234 16.33 -9.64 -3.77
CA GLU A 234 15.81 -10.71 -4.63
C GLU A 234 16.19 -10.44 -6.09
N ARG A 235 16.61 -11.50 -6.81
CA ARG A 235 17.11 -11.45 -8.18
C ARG A 235 16.00 -11.04 -9.17
N PHE A 236 16.36 -10.35 -10.25
CA PHE A 236 15.42 -9.90 -11.29
C PHE A 236 14.61 -11.00 -11.97
N GLU A 237 15.09 -12.24 -11.93
CA GLU A 237 14.44 -13.40 -12.56
C GLU A 237 13.17 -13.84 -11.80
N ASP A 238 13.07 -13.59 -10.49
CA ASP A 238 11.91 -13.91 -9.64
C ASP A 238 10.98 -12.69 -9.38
N MET A 239 11.34 -11.51 -9.89
CA MET A 239 10.69 -10.23 -9.55
C MET A 239 9.20 -10.19 -9.90
N LYS A 240 8.73 -10.84 -10.96
CA LYS A 240 7.34 -10.64 -11.43
C LYS A 240 6.27 -11.00 -10.38
N ASP A 241 6.42 -12.14 -9.72
CA ASP A 241 5.46 -12.62 -8.72
C ASP A 241 5.85 -12.22 -7.29
N GLN A 242 7.14 -12.14 -6.99
CA GLN A 242 7.61 -11.73 -5.66
C GLN A 242 7.45 -10.23 -5.41
N LEU A 243 7.64 -9.40 -6.44
CA LEU A 243 7.42 -7.97 -6.34
C LEU A 243 5.96 -7.66 -6.05
N ARG A 244 5.00 -8.36 -6.66
CA ARG A 244 3.57 -8.21 -6.31
C ARG A 244 3.29 -8.60 -4.86
N LYS A 245 3.84 -9.73 -4.41
CA LYS A 245 3.68 -10.20 -3.02
C LYS A 245 4.29 -9.22 -2.01
N ARG A 246 5.41 -8.59 -2.38
CA ARG A 246 6.12 -7.67 -1.49
C ARG A 246 5.62 -6.24 -1.61
N ILE A 247 5.21 -5.72 -2.76
CA ILE A 247 4.70 -4.33 -2.91
C ILE A 247 3.55 -4.09 -1.95
N PHE A 248 2.60 -5.02 -1.86
CA PHE A 248 1.42 -4.85 -1.04
C PHE A 248 1.61 -5.51 0.33
N ARG A 249 1.71 -4.69 1.38
CA ARG A 249 1.67 -5.20 2.76
C ARG A 249 0.32 -5.86 3.06
N LYS A 250 0.35 -6.93 3.87
CA LYS A 250 -0.86 -7.57 4.41
C LYS A 250 -1.67 -6.55 5.21
N ARG A 251 -2.93 -6.32 4.85
CA ARG A 251 -3.83 -5.42 5.57
C ARG A 251 -4.82 -6.23 6.39
N LYS A 252 -4.74 -6.05 7.71
CA LYS A 252 -5.72 -6.57 8.65
C LYS A 252 -7.05 -5.86 8.42
N VAL A 253 -8.13 -6.62 8.37
CA VAL A 253 -9.51 -6.12 8.28
C VAL A 253 -10.07 -5.85 9.67
N ARG A 254 -9.91 -6.79 10.59
CA ARG A 254 -10.41 -6.68 11.96
C ARG A 254 -9.66 -7.62 12.90
N ARG A 255 -9.54 -7.23 14.18
CA ARG A 255 -9.10 -8.12 15.29
C ARG A 255 -10.33 -8.76 15.90
N ILE A 256 -10.30 -10.08 16.08
CA ILE A 256 -11.38 -10.85 16.68
C ILE A 256 -10.82 -11.77 17.76
N ASN A 257 -11.56 -11.95 18.85
CA ASN A 257 -11.22 -12.95 19.86
C ASN A 257 -11.85 -14.29 19.49
N PHE A 258 -11.04 -15.34 19.43
CA PHE A 258 -11.47 -16.71 19.27
C PHE A 258 -11.55 -17.40 20.62
N ILE A 259 -12.77 -17.69 21.06
CA ILE A 259 -13.09 -18.29 22.35
C ILE A 259 -13.25 -19.80 22.15
N ILE A 260 -12.39 -20.58 22.79
CA ILE A 260 -12.38 -22.04 22.69
C ILE A 260 -13.29 -22.64 23.78
N ALA A 261 -12.80 -22.67 25.02
CA ALA A 261 -13.53 -23.13 26.21
C ALA A 261 -12.74 -22.77 27.48
N GLY A 262 -13.40 -22.77 28.65
CA GLY A 262 -12.71 -22.64 29.94
C GLY A 262 -11.98 -21.32 30.18
N GLY A 263 -12.44 -20.23 29.55
CA GLY A 263 -11.79 -18.92 29.62
C GLY A 263 -10.58 -18.76 28.67
N ILE A 264 -10.24 -19.79 27.89
CA ILE A 264 -9.16 -19.72 26.90
C ILE A 264 -9.65 -18.96 25.67
N SER A 265 -8.98 -17.86 25.36
CA SER A 265 -9.18 -17.07 24.14
C SER A 265 -7.85 -16.82 23.44
N ILE A 266 -7.90 -16.76 22.11
CA ILE A 266 -6.77 -16.41 21.24
C ILE A 266 -7.18 -15.19 20.42
N GLU A 267 -6.33 -14.17 20.38
CA GLU A 267 -6.55 -13.03 19.48
C GLU A 267 -6.17 -13.42 18.04
N LEU A 268 -7.11 -13.22 17.11
CA LEU A 268 -6.93 -13.49 15.69
C LEU A 268 -7.09 -12.21 14.87
N ASN A 269 -6.23 -12.08 13.86
CA ASN A 269 -6.34 -11.09 12.80
C ASN A 269 -7.09 -11.68 11.61
N THR A 270 -8.04 -10.93 11.07
CA THR A 270 -8.78 -11.30 9.87
C THR A 270 -8.27 -10.56 8.65
N TYR A 271 -8.22 -11.25 7.50
CA TYR A 271 -7.73 -10.76 6.22
C TYR A 271 -8.74 -11.13 5.12
N ALA A 272 -9.00 -10.20 4.22
CA ALA A 272 -9.80 -10.47 3.03
C ALA A 272 -8.87 -10.73 1.84
N LEU A 273 -8.78 -12.00 1.42
CA LEU A 273 -7.93 -12.40 0.28
C LEU A 273 -8.55 -12.00 -1.06
N VAL A 274 -9.87 -12.00 -1.14
CA VAL A 274 -10.63 -11.64 -2.34
C VAL A 274 -11.66 -10.59 -1.95
N ARG A 275 -11.69 -9.49 -2.71
CA ARG A 275 -12.68 -8.41 -2.57
C ARG A 275 -13.18 -7.99 -3.94
N PRO A 276 -14.47 -7.67 -4.09
CA PRO A 276 -14.96 -6.99 -5.28
C PRO A 276 -14.24 -5.65 -5.46
N THR A 277 -13.77 -5.36 -6.68
CA THR A 277 -13.21 -4.05 -7.03
C THR A 277 -14.34 -3.19 -7.59
N ASN A 278 -14.89 -2.32 -6.75
CA ASN A 278 -15.94 -1.38 -7.15
C ASN A 278 -15.32 -0.08 -7.71
N PRO A 279 -16.02 0.64 -8.59
CA PRO A 279 -15.62 2.00 -8.99
C PRO A 279 -15.42 2.90 -7.76
N GLY A 280 -14.47 3.83 -7.85
CA GLY A 280 -14.22 4.80 -6.78
C GLY A 280 -15.44 5.66 -6.49
N ALA A 281 -15.55 6.14 -5.25
CA ALA A 281 -16.64 7.02 -4.84
C ALA A 281 -16.64 8.32 -5.65
N ILE A 282 -17.83 8.77 -6.05
CA ILE A 282 -17.97 10.06 -6.71
C ILE A 282 -17.63 11.19 -5.74
N THR A 283 -16.92 12.21 -6.21
CA THR A 283 -16.63 13.42 -5.43
C THR A 283 -17.32 14.59 -6.11
N TRP A 284 -18.13 15.32 -5.35
CA TRP A 284 -18.79 16.52 -5.86
C TRP A 284 -17.78 17.68 -5.92
N LEU A 285 -17.80 18.43 -7.03
CA LEU A 285 -16.91 19.55 -7.28
C LEU A 285 -17.71 20.82 -7.55
N ASP A 286 -17.13 21.96 -7.17
CA ASP A 286 -17.63 23.27 -7.58
C ASP A 286 -17.44 23.46 -9.09
N SER A 287 -18.48 23.93 -9.80
CA SER A 287 -18.48 23.95 -11.26
C SER A 287 -17.52 24.97 -11.89
N VAL A 288 -17.10 25.98 -11.11
CA VAL A 288 -16.21 27.05 -11.58
C VAL A 288 -14.77 26.76 -11.19
N THR A 289 -14.54 26.39 -9.93
CA THR A 289 -13.20 26.18 -9.37
C THR A 289 -12.69 24.75 -9.48
N ASN A 290 -13.57 23.77 -9.73
CA ASN A 290 -13.29 22.33 -9.71
C ASN A 290 -12.72 21.83 -8.37
N LEU A 291 -12.94 22.56 -7.28
CA LEU A 291 -12.53 22.15 -5.94
C LEU A 291 -13.60 21.25 -5.30
N PRO A 292 -13.21 20.26 -4.47
CA PRO A 292 -14.16 19.42 -3.75
C PRO A 292 -15.12 20.24 -2.87
N ILE A 293 -16.41 19.94 -2.94
CA ILE A 293 -17.41 20.56 -2.05
C ILE A 293 -17.62 19.72 -0.79
N LYS A 294 -17.84 20.40 0.33
CA LYS A 294 -18.25 19.76 1.57
C LYS A 294 -19.78 19.64 1.59
N ALA A 295 -20.29 18.42 1.65
CA ALA A 295 -21.72 18.17 1.81
C ALA A 295 -22.08 18.14 3.30
N GLU A 296 -23.11 18.90 3.70
CA GLU A 296 -23.68 18.87 5.04
C GLU A 296 -25.19 18.58 4.92
N ARG A 297 -25.71 17.68 5.77
CA ARG A 297 -27.12 17.29 5.79
C ARG A 297 -27.72 17.64 7.13
N SER A 298 -28.82 18.40 7.09
CA SER A 298 -29.60 18.80 8.26
C SER A 298 -31.06 18.46 8.05
N PHE A 299 -31.74 18.02 9.11
CA PHE A 299 -33.15 17.64 9.06
C PHE A 299 -34.03 18.75 9.67
N PHE A 300 -35.14 19.06 9.03
CA PHE A 300 -36.05 20.13 9.44
C PHE A 300 -37.48 19.60 9.56
N CYS A 301 -38.23 20.14 10.52
CA CYS A 301 -39.67 19.90 10.63
C CYS A 301 -40.41 20.61 9.49
N SER A 302 -41.26 19.90 8.75
CA SER A 302 -42.02 20.45 7.61
C SER A 302 -42.92 21.63 8.00
N ASP A 303 -43.50 21.58 9.20
CA ASP A 303 -44.56 22.50 9.60
C ASP A 303 -44.00 23.74 10.29
N THR A 304 -42.94 23.57 11.07
CA THR A 304 -42.35 24.66 11.88
C THR A 304 -41.07 25.24 11.28
N GLY A 305 -40.43 24.54 10.33
CA GLY A 305 -39.11 24.89 9.80
C GLY A 305 -37.99 24.78 10.83
N ALA A 306 -38.27 24.29 12.04
CA ALA A 306 -37.27 24.15 13.09
C ALA A 306 -36.30 23.01 12.75
N LEU A 307 -35.02 23.21 13.08
CA LEU A 307 -33.97 22.20 12.96
C LEU A 307 -34.24 21.07 13.97
N LEU A 308 -34.24 19.82 13.49
CA LEU A 308 -34.35 18.65 14.35
C LEU A 308 -32.98 18.38 15.01
N GLN A 309 -32.91 18.57 16.32
CA GLN A 309 -31.71 18.25 17.10
C GLN A 309 -31.68 16.80 17.59
N GLU A 310 -32.85 16.24 17.88
CA GLU A 310 -32.96 14.83 18.29
C GLU A 310 -33.13 13.93 17.06
N PRO A 311 -32.51 12.74 17.07
CA PRO A 311 -32.70 11.78 16.00
C PRO A 311 -34.17 11.38 15.90
N PRO A 312 -34.75 11.34 14.69
CA PRO A 312 -36.14 10.97 14.52
C PRO A 312 -36.36 9.53 14.99
N LYS A 313 -37.51 9.29 15.62
CA LYS A 313 -37.92 7.91 15.94
C LYS A 313 -38.36 7.23 14.65
N LEU A 314 -37.89 6.01 14.46
CA LEU A 314 -38.25 5.18 13.32
C LEU A 314 -39.56 4.46 13.63
N PHE A 315 -40.36 4.14 12.62
CA PHE A 315 -41.60 3.40 12.82
C PHE A 315 -41.80 2.35 11.75
N GLN A 316 -42.46 1.26 12.12
CA GLN A 316 -42.91 0.23 11.21
C GLN A 316 -44.40 -0.02 11.44
N THR A 317 -45.19 0.12 10.38
CA THR A 317 -46.64 -0.15 10.46
C THR A 317 -46.89 -1.65 10.35
N TYR A 318 -47.57 -2.21 11.34
CA TYR A 318 -47.99 -3.61 11.34
C TYR A 318 -49.43 -3.72 11.82
N LYS A 319 -50.29 -4.42 11.06
CA LYS A 319 -51.74 -4.53 11.34
C LYS A 319 -52.43 -3.19 11.62
N ASN A 320 -52.08 -2.15 10.86
CA ASN A 320 -52.58 -0.78 11.00
C ASN A 320 -52.18 -0.08 12.32
N GLU A 321 -51.25 -0.64 13.09
CA GLU A 321 -50.65 0.02 14.23
C GLU A 321 -49.22 0.46 13.89
N ASN A 322 -48.87 1.70 14.25
CA ASN A 322 -47.52 2.20 14.06
C ASN A 322 -46.68 1.83 15.29
N ILE A 323 -45.74 0.90 15.09
CA ILE A 323 -44.79 0.50 16.12
C ILE A 323 -43.58 1.43 16.01
N MET A 324 -43.36 2.25 17.04
CA MET A 324 -42.26 3.21 17.10
C MET A 324 -41.04 2.56 17.76
N PHE A 325 -39.86 2.84 17.22
CA PHE A 325 -38.58 2.41 17.76
C PHE A 325 -37.65 3.61 17.91
N SER A 326 -36.92 3.62 19.02
CA SER A 326 -35.73 4.44 19.17
C SER A 326 -34.53 3.80 18.45
N SER A 327 -33.53 4.61 18.10
CA SER A 327 -32.27 4.10 17.52
C SER A 327 -31.59 3.06 18.45
N ASN A 328 -31.62 3.31 19.76
CA ASN A 328 -31.08 2.38 20.75
C ASN A 328 -31.79 1.02 20.73
N GLU A 329 -33.13 1.01 20.72
CA GLU A 329 -33.90 -0.25 20.64
C GLU A 329 -33.58 -1.04 19.38
N LEU A 330 -33.46 -0.37 18.22
CA LEU A 330 -33.07 -1.03 16.97
C LEU A 330 -31.67 -1.64 17.06
N SER A 331 -30.72 -0.92 17.66
CA SER A 331 -29.36 -1.45 17.87
C SER A 331 -29.35 -2.68 18.78
N GLU A 332 -30.18 -2.69 19.83
CA GLU A 332 -30.31 -3.82 20.75
C GLU A 332 -30.96 -5.03 20.09
N ILE A 333 -32.03 -4.82 19.31
CA ILE A 333 -32.72 -5.88 18.57
C ILE A 333 -31.76 -6.53 17.56
N LYS A 334 -30.91 -5.75 16.89
CA LYS A 334 -29.90 -6.26 15.95
C LYS A 334 -28.73 -6.97 16.65
N ARG A 335 -28.55 -6.82 17.96
CA ARG A 335 -27.38 -7.33 18.72
C ARG A 335 -27.51 -8.82 19.06
N VAL A 336 -27.32 -9.68 18.06
CA VAL A 336 -27.40 -11.14 18.25
C VAL A 336 -26.12 -11.76 18.82
N SER A 337 -24.95 -11.12 18.66
CA SER A 337 -23.67 -11.68 19.17
C SER A 337 -22.65 -10.60 19.55
N THR A 338 -21.68 -10.97 20.40
CA THR A 338 -20.63 -10.08 20.93
C THR A 338 -19.46 -9.83 19.96
N GLY A 339 -19.62 -10.13 18.66
CA GLY A 339 -18.55 -9.93 17.66
C GLY A 339 -17.31 -10.82 17.86
N HIS A 340 -17.45 -11.93 18.60
CA HIS A 340 -16.38 -12.90 18.85
C HIS A 340 -16.61 -14.20 18.08
N LEU A 341 -15.54 -14.92 17.74
CA LEU A 341 -15.62 -16.25 17.17
C LEU A 341 -15.68 -17.27 18.31
N ARG A 342 -16.77 -18.01 18.47
CA ARG A 342 -16.90 -19.07 19.48
C ARG A 342 -16.78 -20.45 18.83
N LEU A 343 -15.94 -21.31 19.39
CA LEU A 343 -15.85 -22.69 18.96
C LEU A 343 -17.13 -23.45 19.36
N LEU A 344 -17.85 -23.97 18.38
CA LEU A 344 -18.99 -24.87 18.60
C LEU A 344 -18.58 -26.35 18.56
N GLY A 345 -17.56 -26.68 17.76
CA GLY A 345 -17.07 -28.03 17.54
C GLY A 345 -16.34 -28.16 16.19
N PHE A 346 -15.98 -29.38 15.82
CA PHE A 346 -15.29 -29.70 14.57
C PHE A 346 -16.21 -30.50 13.66
N LYS A 347 -16.34 -30.04 12.40
CA LYS A 347 -17.17 -30.70 11.37
C LYS A 347 -16.27 -31.21 10.25
N PRO A 348 -16.41 -32.47 9.79
CA PRO A 348 -15.63 -32.99 8.67
C PRO A 348 -15.83 -32.16 7.39
N LEU A 349 -14.76 -31.98 6.62
CA LEU A 349 -14.78 -31.21 5.37
C LEU A 349 -15.78 -31.76 4.34
N SER A 350 -16.03 -33.07 4.33
CA SER A 350 -17.01 -33.72 3.43
C SER A 350 -18.44 -33.20 3.59
N CYS A 351 -18.77 -32.65 4.76
CA CYS A 351 -20.07 -32.07 5.09
C CYS A 351 -20.19 -30.60 4.68
N LEU A 352 -19.11 -29.97 4.21
CA LEU A 352 -19.09 -28.64 3.63
C LEU A 352 -19.15 -28.78 2.12
N LYS A 353 -20.08 -28.07 1.48
CA LYS A 353 -20.34 -28.17 0.04
C LYS A 353 -20.10 -26.81 -0.59
N ASP A 354 -19.51 -26.79 -1.78
CA ASP A 354 -19.11 -25.55 -2.45
C ASP A 354 -20.30 -24.62 -2.75
N TYR A 355 -21.47 -25.20 -3.03
CA TYR A 355 -22.71 -24.46 -3.27
C TYR A 355 -23.37 -23.86 -2.01
N HIS A 356 -22.82 -24.11 -0.82
CA HIS A 356 -23.22 -23.41 0.41
C HIS A 356 -22.48 -22.07 0.60
N ASN A 357 -21.69 -21.62 -0.38
CA ASN A 357 -20.99 -20.35 -0.32
C ASN A 357 -21.97 -19.17 -0.36
N LEU A 358 -22.00 -18.36 0.70
CA LEU A 358 -22.87 -17.17 0.80
C LEU A 358 -22.14 -15.86 0.49
N ARG A 359 -20.84 -15.79 0.82
CA ARG A 359 -20.02 -14.58 0.70
C ARG A 359 -18.54 -14.95 0.60
N PRO A 360 -17.66 -14.06 0.08
CA PRO A 360 -16.22 -14.31 0.03
C PRO A 360 -15.66 -14.74 1.40
N SER A 361 -14.80 -15.76 1.38
CA SER A 361 -14.19 -16.28 2.60
C SER A 361 -13.19 -15.30 3.21
N THR A 362 -13.16 -15.25 4.54
CA THR A 362 -12.19 -14.47 5.31
C THR A 362 -11.06 -15.38 5.76
N PHE A 363 -9.82 -14.98 5.51
CA PHE A 363 -8.64 -15.66 6.04
C PHE A 363 -8.37 -15.19 7.47
N VAL A 364 -8.05 -16.12 8.35
CA VAL A 364 -7.83 -15.85 9.78
C VAL A 364 -6.43 -16.32 10.15
N PHE A 365 -5.69 -15.47 10.87
CA PHE A 365 -4.32 -15.75 11.31
C PHE A 365 -4.12 -15.26 12.75
N PRO A 366 -3.36 -15.97 13.59
CA PRO A 366 -3.09 -15.51 14.96
C PRO A 366 -2.39 -14.15 14.99
N SER A 367 -2.67 -13.38 16.05
CA SER A 367 -1.93 -12.15 16.33
C SER A 367 -0.61 -12.51 17.02
N ASP A 368 0.52 -12.04 16.50
CA ASP A 368 1.85 -12.25 17.09
C ASP A 368 2.11 -11.32 18.30
N GLU A 369 1.16 -10.43 18.65
CA GLU A 369 1.21 -9.63 19.87
C GLU A 369 1.00 -10.55 21.08
N VAL A 370 2.13 -11.04 21.63
CA VAL A 370 2.15 -11.83 22.86
C VAL A 370 1.54 -10.99 23.98
N THR A 371 0.27 -11.26 24.29
CA THR A 371 -0.30 -10.83 25.57
C THR A 371 0.31 -11.75 26.61
N LEU A 372 1.41 -11.31 27.22
CA LEU A 372 1.95 -11.93 28.42
C LEU A 372 0.84 -11.84 29.49
N PHE A 373 0.23 -12.97 29.81
CA PHE A 373 -0.70 -13.11 30.93
C PHE A 373 0.05 -13.31 32.24
#